data_AF-A0A5Q4E0M3-F1
#
_entry.id   AF-A0A5Q4E0M3-F1
#
_cell.length_a   1.000
_cell.length_b   1.000
_cell.length_c   1.000
_cell.angle_alpha   90.00
_cell.angle_beta   90.00
_cell.angle_gamma   90.00
#
_symmetry.space_group_name_H-M   'P 1'
#
loop_
_entity.id
_entity.type
_entity.pdbx_description
1 polymer ?
#
loop_
_entity_poly.entity_id
_entity_poly.type
_entity_poly.pdbx_seq_one_letter_code
_entity_poly.pdbx_strand_id
1 'polypeptide(L)'
;GKWEKSRFMGVELTAKTLGVIGAGNIGGIVCDRALGLKMKVVAYDPFLSEERATKLGVTKVDLDTLLARADFITLHVPLTDKTRNILSAENIAKTKKGVRIVNCARGGLIDEDALAAALKSGHVAGAALDVFAVEPATESPLFGMPNVVVTPHLGASTTEAQENVALQVAEQMSDYLLSGAVQNALNMPSVTAEEARIMGPWLKLAAHLGAFAGQMTDEPIKAINILYDGKVSEMNLDALGCGVIAGIMKATNPDVNMVSAPVVAKERGIKISTTTQAKSGVFDAYIKLTVVTDTRERSIAGTVFSDGKPRFIQIKGITLDAEVGNHMLYTTNEDVPGIIGTLGNTMGENGVNIANFTLGRSEAGKNAIALLYLDAPAPDPVLEKLRATGMFQQVRPLVFDVA
;
A
#
# COMPACT_ATOMS: atom_id res chain seq x y z
N GLY A 1 -32.10 -14.87 44.02
CA GLY A 1 -32.33 -13.43 43.72
C GLY A 1 -32.09 -12.59 44.96
N LYS A 2 -30.84 -12.21 45.25
CA LYS A 2 -30.52 -11.24 46.31
C LYS A 2 -30.78 -9.82 45.78
N TRP A 3 -31.14 -8.88 46.66
CA TRP A 3 -31.33 -7.45 46.33
C TRP A 3 -30.26 -6.61 47.06
N GLU A 4 -29.16 -6.29 46.37
CA GLU A 4 -27.92 -5.78 46.99
C GLU A 4 -27.62 -4.31 46.65
N LYS A 5 -28.60 -3.39 46.84
CA LYS A 5 -28.43 -1.95 46.51
C LYS A 5 -27.16 -1.32 47.13
N SER A 6 -26.84 -1.66 48.38
CA SER A 6 -25.69 -1.10 49.10
C SER A 6 -24.32 -1.62 48.62
N ARG A 7 -24.30 -2.72 47.85
CA ARG A 7 -23.08 -3.32 47.32
C ARG A 7 -22.54 -2.56 46.11
N PHE A 8 -23.40 -1.87 45.35
CA PHE A 8 -23.03 -1.23 44.10
C PHE A 8 -22.93 0.30 44.26
N MET A 9 -21.81 0.87 43.81
CA MET A 9 -21.59 2.30 43.74
C MET A 9 -21.10 2.65 42.33
N GLY A 10 -21.88 3.46 41.62
CA GLY A 10 -21.56 3.88 40.25
C GLY A 10 -20.53 5.02 40.20
N VAL A 11 -20.18 5.43 38.98
CA VAL A 11 -19.36 6.61 38.72
C VAL A 11 -20.03 7.48 37.68
N GLU A 12 -20.14 8.78 38.00
CA GLU A 12 -20.66 9.79 37.08
C GLU A 12 -19.61 10.17 36.03
N LEU A 13 -20.02 10.22 34.76
CA LEU A 13 -19.18 10.58 33.62
C LEU A 13 -19.03 12.09 33.42
N THR A 14 -20.07 12.85 33.75
CA THR A 14 -20.10 14.32 33.62
C THR A 14 -18.84 14.95 34.21
N ALA A 15 -18.22 15.86 33.46
CA ALA A 15 -17.01 16.60 33.82
C ALA A 15 -15.73 15.77 34.06
N LYS A 16 -15.79 14.43 33.99
CA LYS A 16 -14.60 13.56 34.00
C LYS A 16 -13.83 13.67 32.70
N THR A 17 -12.56 13.31 32.74
CA THR A 17 -11.69 13.30 31.56
C THR A 17 -11.68 11.93 30.90
N LEU A 18 -12.09 11.86 29.63
CA LEU A 18 -11.88 10.72 28.74
C LEU A 18 -10.58 10.91 27.96
N GLY A 19 -9.66 9.97 28.10
CA GLY A 19 -8.50 9.80 27.25
C GLY A 19 -8.81 8.89 26.07
N VAL A 20 -8.68 9.39 24.85
CA VAL A 20 -8.91 8.62 23.62
C VAL A 20 -7.56 8.34 22.96
N ILE A 21 -7.16 7.08 22.90
CA ILE A 21 -5.95 6.64 22.21
C ILE A 21 -6.36 6.24 20.77
N GLY A 22 -6.06 7.09 19.80
CA GLY A 22 -6.49 6.99 18.40
C GLY A 22 -7.78 7.76 18.12
N ALA A 23 -7.69 8.82 17.30
CA ALA A 23 -8.80 9.72 16.95
C ALA A 23 -9.19 9.60 15.47
N GLY A 24 -9.05 8.39 14.91
CA GLY A 24 -9.53 8.04 13.57
C GLY A 24 -11.07 7.99 13.48
N ASN A 25 -11.62 7.26 12.52
CA ASN A 25 -13.08 7.25 12.28
C ASN A 25 -13.90 6.86 13.52
N ILE A 26 -13.60 5.72 14.15
CA ILE A 26 -14.32 5.26 15.35
C ILE A 26 -14.01 6.15 16.56
N GLY A 27 -12.73 6.46 16.79
CA GLY A 27 -12.31 7.30 17.91
C GLY A 27 -12.95 8.68 17.88
N GLY A 28 -13.07 9.30 16.69
CA GLY A 28 -13.76 10.57 16.50
C GLY A 28 -15.25 10.52 16.85
N ILE A 29 -15.94 9.42 16.51
CA ILE A 29 -17.35 9.23 16.91
C ILE A 29 -17.46 9.04 18.44
N VAL A 30 -16.50 8.35 19.06
CA VAL A 30 -16.46 8.21 20.53
C VAL A 30 -16.21 9.55 21.20
N CYS A 31 -15.32 10.39 20.66
CA CYS A 31 -15.11 11.76 21.13
C CYS A 31 -16.41 12.56 21.11
N ASP A 32 -17.13 12.56 19.98
CA ASP A 32 -18.40 13.26 19.83
C ASP A 32 -19.44 12.82 20.86
N ARG A 33 -19.63 11.51 21.02
CA ARG A 33 -20.54 10.94 22.04
C ARG A 33 -20.15 11.32 23.46
N ALA A 34 -18.84 11.30 23.78
CA ALA A 34 -18.34 11.66 25.10
C ALA A 34 -18.54 13.15 25.42
N LEU A 35 -18.36 14.04 24.44
CA LEU A 35 -18.69 15.46 24.57
C LEU A 35 -20.20 15.67 24.76
N GLY A 36 -21.04 14.86 24.09
CA GLY A 36 -22.48 14.82 24.33
C GLY A 36 -22.83 14.50 25.79
N LEU A 37 -22.08 13.58 26.41
CA LEU A 37 -22.15 13.23 27.84
C LEU A 37 -21.45 14.24 28.76
N LYS A 38 -21.01 15.39 28.23
CA LYS A 38 -20.34 16.48 28.97
C LYS A 38 -19.04 16.05 29.67
N MET A 39 -18.34 15.08 29.09
CA MET A 39 -16.96 14.75 29.48
C MET A 39 -15.98 15.79 28.92
N LYS A 40 -14.78 15.86 29.51
CA LYS A 40 -13.62 16.53 28.92
C LYS A 40 -12.86 15.51 28.09
N VAL A 41 -12.59 15.75 26.81
CA VAL A 41 -11.93 14.76 25.96
C VAL A 41 -10.51 15.20 25.61
N VAL A 42 -9.53 14.36 25.96
CA VAL A 42 -8.14 14.50 25.52
C VAL A 42 -7.79 13.32 24.61
N ALA A 43 -7.07 13.57 23.52
CA ALA A 43 -6.78 12.56 22.52
C ALA A 43 -5.28 12.46 22.22
N TYR A 44 -4.76 11.24 22.20
CA TYR A 44 -3.43 10.91 21.69
C TYR A 44 -3.57 10.21 20.35
N ASP A 45 -3.06 10.84 19.30
CA ASP A 45 -2.95 10.27 17.97
C ASP A 45 -1.82 11.00 17.22
N PRO A 46 -0.72 10.31 16.84
CA PRO A 46 0.40 10.93 16.11
C PRO A 46 -0.01 11.59 14.80
N PHE A 47 -1.11 11.13 14.18
CA PHE A 47 -1.57 11.57 12.87
C PHE A 47 -2.71 12.60 12.94
N LEU A 48 -3.21 12.92 14.14
CA LEU A 48 -4.24 13.93 14.32
C LEU A 48 -3.65 15.34 14.19
N SER A 49 -4.17 16.17 13.28
CA SER A 49 -3.79 17.59 13.21
C SER A 49 -4.49 18.42 14.29
N GLU A 50 -3.88 19.55 14.69
CA GLU A 50 -4.49 20.49 15.65
C GLU A 50 -5.83 21.05 15.16
N GLU A 51 -5.93 21.31 13.85
CA GLU A 51 -7.17 21.77 13.22
C GLU A 51 -8.29 20.71 13.36
N ARG A 52 -7.96 19.43 13.11
CA ARG A 52 -8.92 18.34 13.25
C ARG A 52 -9.33 18.13 14.70
N ALA A 53 -8.39 18.23 15.64
CA ALA A 53 -8.68 18.15 17.07
C ALA A 53 -9.65 19.26 17.51
N THR A 54 -9.40 20.49 17.06
CA THR A 54 -10.28 21.64 17.31
C THR A 54 -11.68 21.40 16.74
N LYS A 55 -11.79 20.91 15.50
CA LYS A 55 -13.07 20.59 14.86
C LYS A 55 -13.84 19.49 15.60
N LEU A 56 -13.14 18.51 16.18
CA LEU A 56 -13.73 17.46 17.01
C LEU A 56 -14.09 17.95 18.43
N GLY A 57 -13.69 19.17 18.82
CA GLY A 57 -13.90 19.69 20.17
C GLY A 57 -13.06 19.00 21.25
N VAL A 58 -11.92 18.41 20.86
CA VAL A 58 -11.03 17.65 21.77
C VAL A 58 -9.67 18.31 21.89
N THR A 59 -8.97 18.06 23.00
CA THR A 59 -7.59 18.53 23.18
C THR A 59 -6.60 17.45 22.76
N LYS A 60 -5.79 17.71 21.73
CA LYS A 60 -4.68 16.83 21.36
C LYS A 60 -3.58 16.91 22.42
N VAL A 61 -3.06 15.76 22.86
CA VAL A 61 -2.00 15.64 23.85
C VAL A 61 -1.04 14.50 23.50
N ASP A 62 0.15 14.48 24.10
CA ASP A 62 1.01 13.29 24.10
C ASP A 62 0.44 12.17 25.01
N LEU A 63 1.00 10.98 24.87
CA LEU A 63 0.52 9.79 25.58
C LEU A 63 0.66 9.93 27.10
N ASP A 64 1.81 10.41 27.59
CA ASP A 64 2.05 10.54 29.04
C ASP A 64 1.06 11.53 29.68
N THR A 65 0.79 12.64 29.00
CA THR A 65 -0.21 13.63 29.41
C THR A 65 -1.63 13.05 29.43
N LEU A 66 -1.98 12.21 28.45
CA LEU A 66 -3.27 11.50 28.44
C LEU A 66 -3.39 10.58 29.66
N LEU A 67 -2.39 9.72 29.88
CA LEU A 67 -2.38 8.74 30.98
C LEU A 67 -2.53 9.43 32.35
N ALA A 68 -1.79 10.53 32.57
CA ALA A 68 -1.81 11.27 33.82
C ALA A 68 -3.13 12.00 34.11
N ARG A 69 -3.93 12.32 33.07
CA ARG A 69 -5.15 13.15 33.20
C ARG A 69 -6.45 12.35 33.16
N ALA A 70 -6.46 11.25 32.42
CA ALA A 70 -7.67 10.48 32.10
C ALA A 70 -8.26 9.76 33.32
N ASP A 71 -9.56 9.94 33.54
CA ASP A 71 -10.36 9.14 34.47
C ASP A 71 -10.90 7.87 33.79
N PHE A 72 -11.09 7.96 32.46
CA PHE A 72 -11.45 6.86 31.57
C PHE A 72 -10.50 6.84 30.38
N ILE A 73 -10.07 5.67 29.93
CA ILE A 73 -9.24 5.50 28.73
C ILE A 73 -9.95 4.55 27.77
N THR A 74 -10.00 4.91 26.49
CA THR A 74 -10.52 4.05 25.42
C THR A 74 -9.53 3.99 24.26
N LEU A 75 -9.39 2.81 23.66
CA LEU A 75 -8.44 2.56 22.57
C LEU A 75 -9.16 2.36 21.24
N HIS A 76 -8.68 3.03 20.19
CA HIS A 76 -9.21 3.01 18.82
C HIS A 76 -8.08 3.09 17.78
N VAL A 77 -6.99 2.37 18.03
CA VAL A 77 -5.83 2.25 17.12
C VAL A 77 -5.76 0.84 16.51
N PRO A 78 -5.18 0.69 15.31
CA PRO A 78 -4.84 -0.64 14.80
C PRO A 78 -3.75 -1.30 15.65
N LEU A 79 -3.66 -2.63 15.59
CA LEU A 79 -2.54 -3.37 16.17
C LEU A 79 -1.36 -3.35 15.20
N THR A 80 -0.24 -2.80 15.66
CA THR A 80 1.05 -2.70 14.95
C THR A 80 2.16 -2.88 15.98
N ASP A 81 3.42 -3.03 15.56
CA ASP A 81 4.53 -3.11 16.52
C ASP A 81 4.67 -1.86 17.40
N LYS A 82 4.24 -0.68 16.91
CA LYS A 82 4.27 0.57 17.67
C LYS A 82 3.12 0.71 18.68
N THR A 83 2.01 0.01 18.47
CA THR A 83 0.79 0.10 19.28
C THR A 83 0.53 -1.15 20.12
N ARG A 84 1.28 -2.22 19.88
CA ARG A 84 1.29 -3.43 20.70
C ARG A 84 1.65 -3.08 22.14
N ASN A 85 0.81 -3.51 23.07
CA ASN A 85 0.93 -3.21 24.50
C ASN A 85 1.17 -1.72 24.77
N ILE A 86 0.50 -0.83 24.02
CA ILE A 86 0.56 0.61 24.30
C ILE A 86 0.11 0.93 25.74
N LEU A 87 -0.79 0.12 26.31
CA LEU A 87 -1.01 0.04 27.75
C LEU A 87 -0.29 -1.17 28.34
N SER A 88 1.04 -1.07 28.41
CA SER A 88 1.91 -1.99 29.15
C SER A 88 1.81 -1.76 30.66
N ALA A 89 2.45 -2.61 31.47
CA ALA A 89 2.57 -2.40 32.92
C ALA A 89 3.13 -1.01 33.28
N GLU A 90 4.13 -0.53 32.52
CA GLU A 90 4.73 0.79 32.73
C GLU A 90 3.70 1.91 32.49
N ASN A 91 2.97 1.86 31.38
CA ASN A 91 2.01 2.90 31.03
C ASN A 91 0.75 2.84 31.90
N ILE A 92 0.33 1.65 32.33
CA ILE A 92 -0.75 1.50 33.32
C ILE A 92 -0.33 2.15 34.65
N ALA A 93 0.93 2.00 35.09
CA ALA A 93 1.39 2.63 36.32
C ALA A 93 1.36 4.17 36.27
N LYS A 94 1.47 4.78 35.08
CA LYS A 94 1.37 6.22 34.86
C LYS A 94 -0.06 6.76 34.90
N THR A 95 -1.08 5.89 34.83
CA THR A 95 -2.47 6.34 34.86
C THR A 95 -2.86 6.84 36.24
N LYS A 96 -3.92 7.65 36.29
CA LYS A 96 -4.58 7.94 37.58
C LYS A 96 -4.99 6.66 38.31
N LYS A 97 -4.81 6.67 39.63
CA LYS A 97 -5.41 5.65 40.50
C LYS A 97 -6.94 5.74 40.40
N GLY A 98 -7.58 4.62 40.14
CA GLY A 98 -9.02 4.50 39.95
C GLY A 98 -9.49 4.70 38.50
N VAL A 99 -8.57 4.77 37.53
CA VAL A 99 -8.90 4.85 36.09
C VAL A 99 -9.76 3.65 35.67
N ARG A 100 -10.59 3.85 34.64
CA ARG A 100 -11.31 2.77 33.95
C ARG A 100 -10.85 2.66 32.51
N ILE A 101 -10.62 1.44 32.03
CA ILE A 101 -10.01 1.20 30.72
C ILE A 101 -10.97 0.40 29.83
N VAL A 102 -11.14 0.82 28.58
CA VAL A 102 -12.03 0.18 27.60
C VAL A 102 -11.24 -0.18 26.35
N ASN A 103 -11.31 -1.44 25.91
CA ASN A 103 -10.74 -1.87 24.64
C ASN A 103 -11.76 -2.66 23.83
N CYS A 104 -12.33 -2.00 22.82
CA CYS A 104 -13.16 -2.61 21.79
C CYS A 104 -12.54 -2.43 20.40
N ALA A 105 -11.21 -2.29 20.31
CA ALA A 105 -10.51 -2.03 19.05
C ALA A 105 -9.78 -3.26 18.54
N ARG A 106 -8.65 -3.62 19.17
CA ARG A 106 -7.86 -4.80 18.80
C ARG A 106 -7.29 -5.47 20.05
N GLY A 107 -7.23 -6.80 20.04
CA GLY A 107 -6.47 -7.57 21.01
C GLY A 107 -4.99 -7.20 21.01
N GLY A 108 -4.31 -7.34 22.15
CA GLY A 108 -2.87 -7.05 22.27
C GLY A 108 -2.48 -5.57 22.28
N LEU A 109 -3.45 -4.63 22.36
CA LEU A 109 -3.17 -3.22 22.65
C LEU A 109 -2.92 -2.97 24.14
N ILE A 110 -3.46 -3.84 24.99
CA ILE A 110 -3.27 -3.85 26.43
C ILE A 110 -2.55 -5.15 26.79
N ASP A 111 -1.56 -5.05 27.66
CA ASP A 111 -1.00 -6.21 28.33
C ASP A 111 -2.03 -6.74 29.35
N GLU A 112 -2.69 -7.86 29.01
CA GLU A 112 -3.80 -8.42 29.79
C GLU A 112 -3.38 -8.86 31.20
N ASP A 113 -2.15 -9.35 31.37
CA ASP A 113 -1.60 -9.75 32.67
C ASP A 113 -1.31 -8.51 33.53
N ALA A 114 -0.74 -7.47 32.93
CA ALA A 114 -0.51 -6.20 33.61
C ALA A 114 -1.83 -5.53 34.04
N LEU A 115 -2.84 -5.56 33.17
CA LEU A 115 -4.18 -5.06 33.49
C LEU A 115 -4.80 -5.88 34.64
N ALA A 116 -4.72 -7.20 34.59
CA ALA A 116 -5.20 -8.09 35.65
C ALA A 116 -4.51 -7.78 37.00
N ALA A 117 -3.20 -7.56 37.00
CA ALA A 117 -2.46 -7.17 38.21
C ALA A 117 -2.90 -5.80 38.74
N ALA A 118 -3.12 -4.82 37.86
CA ALA A 118 -3.54 -3.47 38.24
C ALA A 118 -5.00 -3.40 38.74
N LEU A 119 -5.87 -4.28 38.24
CA LEU A 119 -7.24 -4.46 38.75
C LEU A 119 -7.21 -5.11 40.14
N LYS A 120 -6.40 -6.16 40.34
CA LYS A 120 -6.23 -6.83 41.64
C LYS A 120 -5.66 -5.89 42.71
N SER A 121 -4.73 -5.01 42.35
CA SER A 121 -4.15 -4.02 43.28
C SER A 121 -5.07 -2.83 43.56
N GLY A 122 -6.16 -2.66 42.79
CA GLY A 122 -7.06 -1.52 42.87
C GLY A 122 -6.51 -0.23 42.28
N HIS A 123 -5.41 -0.29 41.52
CA HIS A 123 -4.93 0.86 40.75
C HIS A 123 -5.88 1.18 39.59
N VAL A 124 -6.37 0.16 38.89
CA VAL A 124 -7.44 0.27 37.89
C VAL A 124 -8.76 -0.10 38.56
N ALA A 125 -9.76 0.78 38.49
CA ALA A 125 -11.04 0.55 39.16
C ALA A 125 -11.92 -0.47 38.42
N GLY A 126 -11.78 -0.57 37.10
CA GLY A 126 -12.49 -1.53 36.28
C GLY A 126 -12.08 -1.47 34.80
N ALA A 127 -12.44 -2.50 34.05
CA ALA A 127 -12.15 -2.57 32.63
C ALA A 127 -13.31 -3.14 31.82
N ALA A 128 -13.39 -2.80 30.53
CA ALA A 128 -14.31 -3.42 29.58
C ALA A 128 -13.55 -3.84 28.32
N LEU A 129 -13.60 -5.12 27.96
CA LEU A 129 -12.89 -5.67 26.80
C LEU A 129 -13.85 -6.42 25.89
N ASP A 130 -13.83 -6.10 24.60
CA ASP A 130 -14.52 -6.86 23.56
C ASP A 130 -13.57 -7.73 22.75
N VAL A 131 -12.26 -7.53 22.88
CA VAL A 131 -11.22 -8.15 22.06
C VAL A 131 -10.04 -8.61 22.91
N PHE A 132 -9.39 -9.69 22.50
CA PHE A 132 -8.33 -10.37 23.25
C PHE A 132 -7.10 -10.65 22.38
N ALA A 133 -5.91 -10.72 22.99
CA ALA A 133 -4.67 -10.98 22.26
C ALA A 133 -4.70 -12.31 21.48
N VAL A 134 -5.41 -13.30 22.01
CA VAL A 134 -5.68 -14.58 21.35
C VAL A 134 -7.19 -14.80 21.32
N GLU A 135 -7.73 -15.04 20.13
CA GLU A 135 -9.15 -15.34 19.91
C GLU A 135 -9.29 -16.67 19.13
N PRO A 136 -10.20 -17.58 19.52
CA PRO A 136 -11.21 -17.45 20.57
C PRO A 136 -10.63 -17.43 22.00
N ALA A 137 -11.02 -16.44 22.79
CA ALA A 137 -10.55 -16.29 24.17
C ALA A 137 -11.33 -17.24 25.09
N THR A 138 -10.76 -18.42 25.35
CA THR A 138 -11.33 -19.43 26.25
C THR A 138 -10.78 -19.34 27.66
N GLU A 139 -9.57 -18.81 27.81
CA GLU A 139 -8.89 -18.59 29.08
C GLU A 139 -8.29 -17.17 29.06
N SER A 140 -8.65 -16.34 30.05
CA SER A 140 -8.05 -15.01 30.24
C SER A 140 -7.99 -14.72 31.74
N PRO A 141 -6.90 -14.10 32.24
CA PRO A 141 -6.78 -13.72 33.65
C PRO A 141 -7.86 -12.71 34.08
N LEU A 142 -8.51 -12.06 33.12
CA LEU A 142 -9.56 -11.06 33.33
C LEU A 142 -10.94 -11.69 33.55
N PHE A 143 -11.15 -12.95 33.17
CA PHE A 143 -12.44 -13.62 33.31
C PHE A 143 -12.79 -13.87 34.78
N GLY A 144 -14.05 -13.62 35.13
CA GLY A 144 -14.56 -13.77 36.49
C GLY A 144 -14.17 -12.64 37.45
N MET A 145 -13.35 -11.66 37.04
CA MET A 145 -13.10 -10.48 37.84
C MET A 145 -14.38 -9.63 37.99
N PRO A 146 -14.80 -9.25 39.21
CA PRO A 146 -16.09 -8.60 39.44
C PRO A 146 -16.19 -7.18 38.88
N ASN A 147 -15.05 -6.55 38.55
CA ASN A 147 -14.95 -5.20 37.99
C ASN A 147 -14.50 -5.20 36.52
N VAL A 148 -14.59 -6.34 35.84
CA VAL A 148 -14.32 -6.46 34.41
C VAL A 148 -15.58 -6.88 33.68
N VAL A 149 -15.91 -6.16 32.60
CA VAL A 149 -16.94 -6.54 31.63
C VAL A 149 -16.24 -7.10 30.40
N VAL A 150 -16.68 -8.27 29.93
CA VAL A 150 -16.16 -8.86 28.69
C VAL A 150 -17.27 -9.21 27.73
N THR A 151 -17.01 -9.03 26.45
CA THR A 151 -17.88 -9.47 25.34
C THR A 151 -17.04 -10.19 24.28
N PRO A 152 -17.60 -11.19 23.57
CA PRO A 152 -16.85 -12.01 22.62
C PRO A 152 -16.79 -11.38 21.22
N HIS A 153 -16.08 -10.26 21.08
CA HIS A 153 -15.84 -9.55 19.81
C HIS A 153 -17.14 -9.17 19.06
N LEU A 154 -18.03 -8.49 19.77
CA LEU A 154 -19.36 -8.11 19.30
C LEU A 154 -19.43 -6.69 18.70
N GLY A 155 -18.33 -5.96 18.62
CA GLY A 155 -18.30 -4.55 18.20
C GLY A 155 -18.95 -4.26 16.83
N ALA A 156 -18.96 -5.23 15.92
CA ALA A 156 -19.62 -5.15 14.60
C ALA A 156 -20.83 -6.12 14.46
N SER A 157 -21.22 -6.79 15.54
CA SER A 157 -22.31 -7.77 15.56
C SER A 157 -23.67 -7.10 15.81
N THR A 158 -24.03 -6.15 14.94
CA THR A 158 -25.36 -5.52 14.92
C THR A 158 -26.03 -5.72 13.57
N THR A 159 -27.36 -5.79 13.54
CA THR A 159 -28.12 -5.97 12.29
C THR A 159 -27.78 -4.89 11.28
N GLU A 160 -27.73 -3.64 11.71
CA GLU A 160 -27.43 -2.49 10.84
C GLU A 160 -26.00 -2.54 10.30
N ALA A 161 -25.02 -2.97 11.10
CA ALA A 161 -23.64 -3.09 10.64
C ALA A 161 -23.51 -4.20 9.59
N GLN A 162 -24.13 -5.36 9.83
CA GLN A 162 -24.11 -6.48 8.88
C GLN A 162 -24.83 -6.13 7.56
N GLU A 163 -25.97 -5.44 7.63
CA GLU A 163 -26.70 -4.98 6.45
C GLU A 163 -25.88 -3.96 5.63
N ASN A 164 -25.32 -2.95 6.29
CA ASN A 164 -24.48 -1.95 5.62
C ASN A 164 -23.26 -2.58 4.95
N VAL A 165 -22.59 -3.54 5.59
CA VAL A 165 -21.45 -4.26 4.99
C VAL A 165 -21.91 -5.07 3.79
N ALA A 166 -23.03 -5.78 3.89
CA ALA A 166 -23.56 -6.59 2.79
C ALA A 166 -23.92 -5.73 1.56
N LEU A 167 -24.61 -4.60 1.78
CA LEU A 167 -24.94 -3.65 0.72
C LEU A 167 -23.67 -3.06 0.09
N GLN A 168 -22.72 -2.60 0.92
CA GLN A 168 -21.49 -1.99 0.42
C GLN A 168 -20.66 -2.97 -0.43
N VAL A 169 -20.56 -4.24 -0.02
CA VAL A 169 -19.83 -5.25 -0.79
C VAL A 169 -20.59 -5.58 -2.09
N ALA A 170 -21.92 -5.70 -2.05
CA ALA A 170 -22.72 -5.96 -3.24
C ALA A 170 -22.62 -4.83 -4.27
N GLU A 171 -22.66 -3.56 -3.83
CA GLU A 171 -22.46 -2.38 -4.67
C GLU A 171 -21.06 -2.37 -5.28
N GLN A 172 -20.00 -2.61 -4.49
CA GLN A 172 -18.63 -2.67 -5.01
C GLN A 172 -18.44 -3.78 -6.05
N MET A 173 -19.06 -4.94 -5.84
CA MET A 173 -19.03 -6.03 -6.82
C MET A 173 -19.79 -5.66 -8.10
N SER A 174 -20.97 -5.05 -7.97
CA SER A 174 -21.77 -4.59 -9.11
C SER A 174 -21.02 -3.54 -9.94
N ASP A 175 -20.46 -2.53 -9.28
CA ASP A 175 -19.70 -1.45 -9.90
C ASP A 175 -18.50 -1.98 -10.69
N TYR A 176 -17.75 -2.92 -10.09
CA TYR A 176 -16.62 -3.56 -10.76
C TYR A 176 -17.06 -4.38 -11.98
N LEU A 177 -18.06 -5.25 -11.83
CA LEU A 177 -18.49 -6.15 -12.90
C LEU A 177 -19.18 -5.44 -14.06
N LEU A 178 -19.90 -4.35 -13.79
CA LEU A 178 -20.65 -3.60 -14.81
C LEU A 178 -19.84 -2.49 -15.46
N SER A 179 -18.98 -1.81 -14.70
CA SER A 179 -18.31 -0.59 -15.15
C SER A 179 -16.79 -0.61 -15.03
N GLY A 180 -16.23 -1.59 -14.32
CA GLY A 180 -14.81 -1.64 -13.98
C GLY A 180 -14.39 -0.64 -12.88
N ALA A 181 -15.34 0.08 -12.28
CA ALA A 181 -15.06 0.96 -11.15
C ALA A 181 -14.61 0.13 -9.93
N VAL A 182 -13.62 0.65 -9.21
CA VAL A 182 -13.04 -0.01 -8.04
C VAL A 182 -13.04 0.98 -6.89
N GLN A 183 -13.57 0.57 -5.74
CA GLN A 183 -13.49 1.35 -4.51
C GLN A 183 -13.12 0.43 -3.35
N ASN A 184 -12.31 0.94 -2.43
CA ASN A 184 -11.90 0.25 -1.20
C ASN A 184 -11.26 -1.14 -1.44
N ALA A 185 -10.73 -1.38 -2.65
CA ALA A 185 -10.02 -2.61 -2.93
C ALA A 185 -8.72 -2.67 -2.12
N LEU A 186 -8.46 -3.84 -1.51
CA LEU A 186 -7.27 -4.03 -0.70
C LEU A 186 -5.98 -4.09 -1.52
N ASN A 187 -6.10 -4.37 -2.82
CA ASN A 187 -4.98 -4.65 -3.72
C ASN A 187 -4.88 -3.68 -4.91
N MET A 188 -5.84 -2.77 -5.07
CA MET A 188 -5.90 -1.82 -6.18
C MET A 188 -6.37 -0.43 -5.68
N PRO A 189 -5.80 0.68 -6.20
CA PRO A 189 -6.30 2.02 -5.91
C PRO A 189 -7.75 2.20 -6.36
N SER A 190 -8.46 3.12 -5.71
CA SER A 190 -9.82 3.47 -6.14
C SER A 190 -9.82 4.17 -7.49
N VAL A 191 -10.70 3.75 -8.39
CA VAL A 191 -10.86 4.26 -9.77
C VAL A 191 -12.35 4.36 -10.06
N THR A 192 -12.83 5.52 -10.49
CA THR A 192 -14.22 5.72 -10.91
C THR A 192 -14.52 5.02 -12.25
N ALA A 193 -15.79 4.83 -12.60
CA ALA A 193 -16.17 4.19 -13.87
C ALA A 193 -15.64 4.95 -15.10
N GLU A 194 -15.70 6.28 -15.07
CA GLU A 194 -15.20 7.14 -16.15
C GLU A 194 -13.68 7.02 -16.29
N GLU A 195 -12.97 7.07 -15.17
CA GLU A 195 -11.52 6.86 -15.12
C GLU A 195 -11.16 5.46 -15.62
N ALA A 196 -11.86 4.40 -15.19
CA ALA A 196 -11.53 3.02 -15.55
C ALA A 196 -11.52 2.80 -17.07
N ARG A 197 -12.48 3.40 -17.79
CA ARG A 197 -12.58 3.30 -19.25
C ARG A 197 -11.38 3.94 -19.97
N ILE A 198 -10.89 5.07 -19.46
CA ILE A 198 -9.78 5.83 -20.09
C ILE A 198 -8.42 5.30 -19.61
N MET A 199 -8.32 5.02 -18.31
CA MET A 199 -7.09 4.71 -17.61
C MET A 199 -6.66 3.25 -17.71
N GLY A 200 -7.54 2.31 -18.05
CA GLY A 200 -7.20 0.89 -18.16
C GLY A 200 -5.91 0.63 -18.95
N PRO A 201 -5.80 1.12 -20.20
CA PRO A 201 -4.55 1.05 -20.97
C PRO A 201 -3.34 1.71 -20.31
N TRP A 202 -3.52 2.85 -19.65
CA TRP A 202 -2.44 3.61 -18.99
C TRP A 202 -1.96 2.92 -17.70
N LEU A 203 -2.85 2.25 -16.97
CA LEU A 203 -2.51 1.39 -15.83
C LEU A 203 -1.70 0.18 -16.27
N LYS A 204 -2.08 -0.46 -17.40
CA LYS A 204 -1.28 -1.54 -18.01
C LYS A 204 0.12 -1.02 -18.40
N LEU A 205 0.18 0.12 -19.07
CA LEU A 205 1.45 0.76 -19.42
C LEU A 205 2.31 1.06 -18.18
N ALA A 206 1.73 1.66 -17.15
CA ALA A 206 2.43 1.95 -15.89
C ALA A 206 3.03 0.69 -15.27
N ALA A 207 2.24 -0.40 -15.21
CA ALA A 207 2.71 -1.69 -14.73
C ALA A 207 3.85 -2.26 -15.61
N HIS A 208 3.75 -2.15 -16.93
CA HIS A 208 4.80 -2.61 -17.86
C HIS A 208 6.09 -1.82 -17.74
N LEU A 209 6.02 -0.49 -17.61
CA LEU A 209 7.20 0.36 -17.36
C LEU A 209 7.89 -0.04 -16.05
N GLY A 210 7.10 -0.23 -15.00
CA GLY A 210 7.60 -0.70 -13.72
C GLY A 210 8.25 -2.08 -13.80
N ALA A 211 7.57 -3.04 -14.43
CA ALA A 211 8.05 -4.40 -14.61
C ALA A 211 9.34 -4.45 -15.44
N PHE A 212 9.45 -3.64 -16.48
CA PHE A 212 10.69 -3.51 -17.25
C PHE A 212 11.83 -3.03 -16.35
N ALA A 213 11.62 -1.93 -15.61
CA ALA A 213 12.65 -1.36 -14.77
C ALA A 213 13.05 -2.31 -13.61
N GLY A 214 12.10 -3.00 -13.00
CA GLY A 214 12.35 -4.01 -11.96
C GLY A 214 13.18 -5.19 -12.48
N GLN A 215 12.81 -5.76 -13.63
CA GLN A 215 13.56 -6.88 -14.24
C GLN A 215 14.95 -6.50 -14.74
N MET A 216 15.17 -5.21 -15.01
CA MET A 216 16.43 -4.65 -15.49
C MET A 216 17.34 -4.12 -14.38
N THR A 217 16.90 -4.18 -13.12
CA THR A 217 17.62 -3.62 -11.97
C THR A 217 17.84 -4.70 -10.92
N ASP A 218 19.09 -5.15 -10.80
CA ASP A 218 19.50 -6.14 -9.78
C ASP A 218 20.00 -5.43 -8.50
N GLU A 219 20.32 -4.13 -8.60
CA GLU A 219 20.88 -3.32 -7.53
C GLU A 219 19.81 -2.66 -6.64
N PRO A 220 20.14 -2.30 -5.38
CA PRO A 220 19.25 -1.51 -4.53
C PRO A 220 18.88 -0.16 -5.18
N ILE A 221 17.58 0.10 -5.25
CA ILE A 221 17.02 1.34 -5.79
C ILE A 221 17.08 2.43 -4.71
N LYS A 222 17.60 3.61 -5.05
CA LYS A 222 17.59 4.79 -4.19
C LYS A 222 16.40 5.70 -4.46
N ALA A 223 16.06 5.88 -5.74
CA ALA A 223 14.96 6.75 -6.13
C ALA A 223 14.22 6.24 -7.36
N ILE A 224 12.93 6.55 -7.38
CA ILE A 224 12.00 6.31 -8.47
C ILE A 224 11.41 7.66 -8.84
N ASN A 225 11.70 8.14 -10.05
CA ASN A 225 11.19 9.42 -10.56
C ASN A 225 10.23 9.13 -11.70
N ILE A 226 8.99 9.57 -11.58
CA ILE A 226 7.94 9.34 -12.57
C ILE A 226 7.54 10.69 -13.16
N LEU A 227 7.67 10.82 -14.47
CA LEU A 227 7.22 11.96 -15.25
C LEU A 227 5.94 11.60 -16.01
N TYR A 228 4.91 12.41 -15.84
CA TYR A 228 3.66 12.35 -16.60
C TYR A 228 3.61 13.57 -17.54
N ASP A 229 3.60 13.33 -18.85
CA ASP A 229 3.59 14.36 -19.88
C ASP A 229 2.27 14.35 -20.65
N GLY A 230 1.72 15.54 -20.92
CA GLY A 230 0.54 15.69 -21.77
C GLY A 230 -0.73 15.19 -21.09
N LYS A 231 -1.66 14.60 -21.85
CA LYS A 231 -2.99 14.21 -21.32
C LYS A 231 -2.93 13.28 -20.09
N VAL A 232 -1.86 12.50 -19.92
CA VAL A 232 -1.73 11.61 -18.75
C VAL A 232 -1.49 12.38 -17.45
N SER A 233 -1.00 13.62 -17.49
CA SER A 233 -0.76 14.43 -16.30
C SER A 233 -2.04 14.89 -15.59
N GLU A 234 -3.18 14.80 -16.26
CA GLU A 234 -4.51 15.17 -15.75
C GLU A 234 -5.31 13.96 -15.23
N MET A 235 -4.75 12.75 -15.35
CA MET A 235 -5.37 11.51 -14.89
C MET A 235 -5.12 11.28 -13.40
N ASN A 236 -5.68 10.20 -12.84
CA ASN A 236 -5.40 9.77 -11.47
C ASN A 236 -3.94 9.27 -11.33
N LEU A 237 -3.04 10.21 -11.03
CA LEU A 237 -1.60 9.98 -10.94
C LEU A 237 -1.23 9.03 -9.80
N ASP A 238 -2.01 9.02 -8.72
CA ASP A 238 -1.80 8.11 -7.60
C ASP A 238 -1.97 6.66 -8.06
N ALA A 239 -3.03 6.37 -8.82
CA ALA A 239 -3.27 5.04 -9.35
C ALA A 239 -2.17 4.58 -10.33
N LEU A 240 -1.75 5.48 -11.23
CA LEU A 240 -0.66 5.20 -12.17
C LEU A 240 0.68 5.00 -11.45
N GLY A 241 0.97 5.83 -10.44
CA GLY A 241 2.19 5.75 -9.64
C GLY A 241 2.26 4.43 -8.88
N CYS A 242 1.16 4.01 -8.26
CA CYS A 242 1.01 2.70 -7.64
C CYS A 242 1.28 1.56 -8.63
N GLY A 243 0.79 1.66 -9.87
CA GLY A 243 1.04 0.68 -10.93
C GLY A 243 2.52 0.57 -11.30
N VAL A 244 3.19 1.71 -11.49
CA VAL A 244 4.64 1.76 -11.75
C VAL A 244 5.42 1.11 -10.61
N ILE A 245 5.16 1.52 -9.36
CA ILE A 245 5.92 1.06 -8.20
C ILE A 245 5.69 -0.44 -7.98
N ALA A 246 4.44 -0.92 -8.08
CA ALA A 246 4.13 -2.33 -7.98
C ALA A 246 4.84 -3.17 -9.05
N GLY A 247 4.87 -2.69 -10.30
CA GLY A 247 5.61 -3.33 -11.38
C GLY A 247 7.09 -3.50 -11.06
N ILE A 248 7.73 -2.46 -10.50
CA ILE A 248 9.14 -2.53 -10.08
C ILE A 248 9.32 -3.57 -8.96
N MET A 249 8.48 -3.51 -7.93
CA MET A 249 8.66 -4.32 -6.72
C MET A 249 8.40 -5.81 -6.96
N LYS A 250 7.49 -6.16 -7.87
CA LYS A 250 7.16 -7.56 -8.22
C LYS A 250 8.37 -8.40 -8.64
N ALA A 251 9.40 -7.78 -9.21
CA ALA A 251 10.64 -8.48 -9.58
C ALA A 251 11.38 -9.06 -8.36
N THR A 252 11.24 -8.45 -7.18
CA THR A 252 11.90 -8.89 -5.93
C THR A 252 10.93 -9.48 -4.91
N ASN A 253 9.65 -9.10 -4.98
CA ASN A 253 8.60 -9.57 -4.09
C ASN A 253 7.30 -9.79 -4.88
N PRO A 254 7.04 -11.03 -5.35
CA PRO A 254 5.87 -11.35 -6.16
C PRO A 254 4.51 -11.05 -5.49
N ASP A 255 4.44 -11.03 -4.16
CA ASP A 255 3.20 -10.84 -3.40
C ASP A 255 2.79 -9.36 -3.28
N VAL A 256 3.63 -8.43 -3.76
CA VAL A 256 3.33 -6.99 -3.71
C VAL A 256 2.20 -6.63 -4.67
N ASN A 257 1.22 -5.89 -4.14
CA ASN A 257 0.09 -5.32 -4.89
C ASN A 257 0.20 -3.79 -5.01
N MET A 258 -0.71 -3.16 -5.76
CA MET A 258 -0.65 -1.72 -6.03
C MET A 258 -0.81 -0.82 -4.79
N VAL A 259 -1.52 -1.29 -3.76
CA VAL A 259 -1.74 -0.53 -2.52
C VAL A 259 -0.55 -0.62 -1.58
N SER A 260 0.03 -1.81 -1.45
CA SER A 260 1.19 -2.07 -0.59
C SER A 260 2.51 -1.56 -1.18
N ALA A 261 2.65 -1.51 -2.52
CA ALA A 261 3.93 -1.21 -3.15
C ALA A 261 4.54 0.14 -2.76
N PRO A 262 3.80 1.26 -2.72
CA PRO A 262 4.36 2.54 -2.29
C PRO A 262 4.81 2.56 -0.81
N VAL A 263 4.11 1.81 0.05
CA VAL A 263 4.44 1.68 1.47
C VAL A 263 5.75 0.89 1.61
N VAL A 264 5.82 -0.28 0.99
CA VAL A 264 7.03 -1.13 0.98
C VAL A 264 8.23 -0.38 0.41
N ALA A 265 8.04 0.41 -0.66
CA ALA A 265 9.09 1.23 -1.23
C ALA A 265 9.61 2.29 -0.25
N LYS A 266 8.72 3.00 0.47
CA LYS A 266 9.11 3.96 1.50
C LYS A 266 9.82 3.31 2.68
N GLU A 267 9.37 2.14 3.12
CA GLU A 267 10.02 1.38 4.20
C GLU A 267 11.43 0.93 3.83
N ARG A 268 11.67 0.62 2.55
CA ARG A 268 12.99 0.35 1.97
C ARG A 268 13.84 1.63 1.78
N GLY A 269 13.35 2.79 2.19
CA GLY A 269 14.05 4.07 2.06
C GLY A 269 14.10 4.64 0.64
N ILE A 270 13.27 4.13 -0.28
CA ILE A 270 13.26 4.56 -1.68
C ILE A 270 12.56 5.91 -1.77
N LYS A 271 13.23 6.90 -2.35
CA LYS A 271 12.66 8.22 -2.61
C LYS A 271 11.79 8.16 -3.86
N ILE A 272 10.50 8.44 -3.72
CA ILE A 272 9.58 8.49 -4.86
C ILE A 272 9.30 9.96 -5.17
N SER A 273 9.48 10.35 -6.42
CA SER A 273 9.11 11.67 -6.92
C SER A 273 8.20 11.57 -8.14
N THR A 274 7.23 12.47 -8.20
CA THR A 274 6.29 12.61 -9.30
C THR A 274 6.44 14.00 -9.90
N THR A 275 6.58 14.08 -11.22
CA THR A 275 6.64 15.32 -11.99
C THR A 275 5.57 15.29 -13.05
N THR A 276 4.90 16.42 -13.26
CA THR A 276 3.90 16.61 -14.32
C THR A 276 4.32 17.74 -15.23
N GLN A 277 4.09 17.59 -16.54
CA GLN A 277 4.33 18.68 -17.48
C GLN A 277 3.30 18.69 -18.61
N ALA A 278 3.05 19.89 -19.15
CA ALA A 278 2.24 20.05 -20.35
C ALA A 278 2.85 19.29 -21.54
N LYS A 279 2.01 18.96 -22.53
CA LYS A 279 2.40 18.17 -23.70
C LYS A 279 3.72 18.67 -24.28
N SER A 280 4.69 17.76 -24.38
CA SER A 280 5.95 18.01 -25.06
C SER A 280 6.29 16.90 -26.05
N GLY A 281 6.99 17.26 -27.13
CA GLY A 281 7.37 16.31 -28.17
C GLY A 281 6.21 15.87 -29.06
N VAL A 282 6.32 14.64 -29.58
CA VAL A 282 5.48 14.14 -30.69
C VAL A 282 4.22 13.43 -30.19
N PHE A 283 4.25 12.89 -28.98
CA PHE A 283 3.14 12.11 -28.42
C PHE A 283 2.14 13.00 -27.69
N ASP A 284 0.87 12.62 -27.74
CA ASP A 284 -0.21 13.32 -27.01
C ASP A 284 -0.08 13.21 -25.49
N ALA A 285 0.50 12.10 -25.03
CA ALA A 285 0.82 11.84 -23.64
C ALA A 285 1.88 10.74 -23.55
N TYR A 286 2.70 10.75 -22.51
CA TYR A 286 3.55 9.60 -22.17
C TYR A 286 3.90 9.57 -20.69
N ILE A 287 4.25 8.38 -20.20
CA ILE A 287 4.81 8.19 -18.86
C ILE A 287 6.30 7.87 -19.04
N LYS A 288 7.17 8.59 -18.34
CA LYS A 288 8.60 8.29 -18.26
C LYS A 288 8.97 7.93 -16.83
N LEU A 289 9.47 6.71 -16.66
CA LEU A 289 10.02 6.20 -15.42
C LEU A 289 11.54 6.32 -15.46
N THR A 290 12.12 6.82 -14.38
CA THR A 290 13.56 6.84 -14.15
C THR A 290 13.88 6.19 -12.81
N VAL A 291 14.75 5.18 -12.83
CA VAL A 291 15.24 4.48 -11.64
C VAL A 291 16.68 4.87 -11.39
N VAL A 292 16.96 5.30 -10.16
CA VAL A 292 18.29 5.72 -9.69
C VAL A 292 18.81 4.72 -8.68
N THR A 293 20.02 4.24 -8.89
CA THR A 293 20.78 3.36 -7.99
C THR A 293 22.09 4.04 -7.59
N ASP A 294 22.92 3.38 -6.79
CA ASP A 294 24.28 3.85 -6.50
C ASP A 294 25.18 3.96 -7.73
N THR A 295 24.99 3.07 -8.70
CA THR A 295 25.95 2.87 -9.81
C THR A 295 25.48 3.51 -11.11
N ARG A 296 24.17 3.71 -11.27
CA ARG A 296 23.58 4.15 -12.54
C ARG A 296 22.19 4.75 -12.38
N GLU A 297 21.81 5.51 -13.41
CA GLU A 297 20.47 5.99 -13.67
C GLU A 297 19.97 5.39 -14.99
N ARG A 298 18.73 4.89 -15.01
CA ARG A 298 18.10 4.31 -16.21
C ARG A 298 16.69 4.84 -16.36
N SER A 299 16.34 5.21 -17.59
CA SER A 299 14.99 5.68 -17.91
C SER A 299 14.34 4.82 -18.98
N ILE A 300 13.03 4.62 -18.85
CA ILE A 300 12.14 4.07 -19.86
C ILE A 300 10.90 4.96 -19.98
N ALA A 301 10.42 5.16 -21.20
CA ALA A 301 9.17 5.86 -21.46
C ALA A 301 8.25 5.05 -22.36
N GLY A 302 6.95 5.22 -22.16
CA GLY A 302 5.93 4.60 -22.98
C GLY A 302 4.68 5.47 -23.11
N THR A 303 3.87 5.13 -24.10
CA THR A 303 2.60 5.79 -24.41
C THR A 303 1.53 4.75 -24.71
N VAL A 304 0.28 5.18 -24.77
CA VAL A 304 -0.85 4.39 -25.25
C VAL A 304 -1.29 4.97 -26.58
N PHE A 305 -1.27 4.15 -27.63
CA PHE A 305 -1.69 4.55 -28.97
C PHE A 305 -3.22 4.61 -29.09
N SER A 306 -3.72 5.12 -30.21
CA SER A 306 -5.17 5.24 -30.47
C SER A 306 -5.92 3.91 -30.49
N ASP A 307 -5.21 2.80 -30.66
CA ASP A 307 -5.72 1.43 -30.55
C ASP A 307 -5.85 0.94 -29.10
N GLY A 308 -5.50 1.77 -28.12
CA GLY A 308 -5.54 1.44 -26.70
C GLY A 308 -4.41 0.53 -26.24
N LYS A 309 -3.39 0.28 -27.07
CA LYS A 309 -2.27 -0.61 -26.71
C LYS A 309 -1.07 0.16 -26.16
N PRO A 310 -0.46 -0.30 -25.05
CA PRO A 310 0.82 0.21 -24.57
C PRO A 310 1.95 -0.01 -25.58
N ARG A 311 2.83 0.99 -25.68
CA ARG A 311 4.09 0.93 -26.45
C ARG A 311 5.23 1.53 -25.65
N PHE A 312 6.40 0.90 -25.70
CA PHE A 312 7.64 1.53 -25.26
C PHE A 312 8.15 2.43 -26.37
N ILE A 313 8.38 3.70 -26.03
CA ILE A 313 8.80 4.74 -26.99
C ILE A 313 10.24 5.18 -26.80
N GLN A 314 10.81 4.93 -25.61
CA GLN A 314 12.18 5.32 -25.29
C GLN A 314 12.77 4.40 -24.23
N ILE A 315 14.01 3.94 -24.42
CA ILE A 315 14.78 3.22 -23.40
C ILE A 315 16.20 3.81 -23.39
N LYS A 316 16.70 4.21 -22.21
CA LYS A 316 18.03 4.86 -22.06
C LYS A 316 18.24 6.07 -23.00
N GLY A 317 17.18 6.82 -23.28
CA GLY A 317 17.22 7.97 -24.20
C GLY A 317 17.20 7.60 -25.69
N ILE A 318 17.27 6.32 -26.05
CA ILE A 318 17.14 5.84 -27.43
C ILE A 318 15.66 5.69 -27.76
N THR A 319 15.21 6.33 -28.84
CA THR A 319 13.83 6.24 -29.34
C THR A 319 13.60 4.91 -30.04
N LEU A 320 12.45 4.30 -29.79
CA LEU A 320 11.98 3.08 -30.46
C LEU A 320 10.45 3.06 -30.46
N ASP A 321 9.84 2.09 -31.16
CA ASP A 321 8.41 1.79 -31.04
C ASP A 321 8.25 0.29 -30.88
N ALA A 322 8.06 -0.15 -29.63
CA ALA A 322 7.93 -1.56 -29.31
C ALA A 322 6.60 -1.87 -28.62
N GLU A 323 5.90 -2.85 -29.17
CA GLU A 323 4.80 -3.54 -28.52
C GLU A 323 5.31 -4.32 -27.30
N VAL A 324 4.51 -4.32 -26.23
CA VAL A 324 4.80 -5.11 -25.04
C VAL A 324 4.15 -6.48 -25.21
N GLY A 325 4.97 -7.49 -25.50
CA GLY A 325 4.58 -8.90 -25.55
C GLY A 325 4.85 -9.63 -24.23
N ASN A 326 4.30 -10.84 -24.09
CA ASN A 326 4.48 -11.64 -22.87
C ASN A 326 5.95 -12.03 -22.68
N HIS A 327 6.58 -12.56 -23.72
CA HIS A 327 7.98 -12.98 -23.70
C HIS A 327 8.79 -12.03 -24.57
N MET A 328 9.65 -11.25 -23.93
CA MET A 328 10.49 -10.27 -24.62
C MET A 328 11.96 -10.60 -24.41
N LEU A 329 12.81 -10.28 -25.39
CA LEU A 329 14.25 -10.30 -25.22
C LEU A 329 14.81 -8.89 -25.44
N TYR A 330 15.48 -8.37 -24.42
CA TYR A 330 16.20 -7.10 -24.49
C TYR A 330 17.69 -7.35 -24.72
N THR A 331 18.23 -6.71 -25.75
CA THR A 331 19.68 -6.69 -25.99
C THR A 331 20.23 -5.30 -26.17
N THR A 332 21.49 -5.11 -25.79
CA THR A 332 22.27 -3.90 -26.11
C THR A 332 23.55 -4.29 -26.82
N ASN A 333 23.95 -3.49 -27.81
CA ASN A 333 25.13 -3.73 -28.63
C ASN A 333 25.67 -2.42 -29.24
N GLU A 334 26.82 -2.49 -29.89
CA GLU A 334 27.26 -1.45 -30.82
C GLU A 334 26.61 -1.66 -32.19
N ASP A 335 26.25 -0.58 -32.87
CA ASP A 335 25.57 -0.57 -34.17
C ASP A 335 26.57 -0.92 -35.30
N VAL A 336 26.94 -2.20 -35.38
CA VAL A 336 27.86 -2.75 -36.38
C VAL A 336 27.15 -3.76 -37.30
N PRO A 337 27.61 -3.92 -38.55
CA PRO A 337 27.05 -4.92 -39.46
C PRO A 337 27.05 -6.34 -38.88
N GLY A 338 25.99 -7.09 -39.12
CA GLY A 338 25.86 -8.48 -38.70
C GLY A 338 25.05 -8.71 -37.43
N ILE A 339 24.83 -7.70 -36.58
CA ILE A 339 24.07 -7.85 -35.32
C ILE A 339 22.68 -8.46 -35.54
N ILE A 340 21.89 -7.88 -36.45
CA ILE A 340 20.53 -8.33 -36.73
C ILE A 340 20.54 -9.75 -37.29
N GLY A 341 21.48 -10.05 -38.19
CA GLY A 341 21.64 -11.38 -38.77
C GLY A 341 22.01 -12.43 -37.73
N THR A 342 22.94 -12.12 -36.82
CA THR A 342 23.33 -12.99 -35.71
C THR A 342 22.15 -13.27 -34.78
N LEU A 343 21.39 -12.24 -34.40
CA LEU A 343 20.17 -12.40 -33.60
C LEU A 343 19.14 -13.30 -34.30
N GLY A 344 18.79 -12.97 -35.55
CA GLY A 344 17.79 -13.71 -36.32
C GLY A 344 18.18 -15.16 -36.56
N ASN A 345 19.42 -15.42 -36.98
CA ASN A 345 19.91 -16.77 -37.23
C ASN A 345 19.97 -17.59 -35.93
N THR A 346 20.50 -17.02 -34.85
CA THR A 346 20.57 -17.73 -33.57
C THR A 346 19.19 -18.10 -33.06
N MET A 347 18.18 -17.23 -33.21
CA MET A 347 16.81 -17.58 -32.84
C MET A 347 16.23 -18.66 -33.75
N GLY A 348 16.33 -18.47 -35.08
CA GLY A 348 15.74 -19.38 -36.07
C GLY A 348 16.32 -20.78 -36.04
N GLU A 349 17.64 -20.93 -35.92
CA GLU A 349 18.32 -22.24 -35.84
C GLU A 349 17.93 -23.04 -34.60
N ASN A 350 17.47 -22.37 -33.55
CA ASN A 350 17.04 -23.00 -32.30
C ASN A 350 15.51 -23.04 -32.17
N GLY A 351 14.78 -22.80 -33.28
CA GLY A 351 13.32 -22.90 -33.33
C GLY A 351 12.58 -21.84 -32.52
N VAL A 352 13.22 -20.70 -32.21
CA VAL A 352 12.59 -19.58 -31.48
C VAL A 352 12.00 -18.61 -32.48
N ASN A 353 10.67 -18.50 -32.51
CA ASN A 353 9.99 -17.54 -33.39
C ASN A 353 10.03 -16.12 -32.81
N ILE A 354 10.19 -15.13 -33.68
CA ILE A 354 10.17 -13.69 -33.36
C ILE A 354 8.90 -13.09 -33.95
N ALA A 355 7.94 -12.75 -33.10
CA ALA A 355 6.68 -12.12 -33.50
C ALA A 355 6.87 -10.65 -33.91
N ASN A 356 7.78 -9.94 -33.22
CA ASN A 356 8.10 -8.55 -33.54
C ASN A 356 9.56 -8.27 -33.21
N PHE A 357 10.21 -7.43 -34.01
CA PHE A 357 11.60 -7.03 -33.84
C PHE A 357 11.70 -5.51 -33.94
N THR A 358 11.99 -4.86 -32.81
CA THR A 358 12.20 -3.41 -32.76
C THR A 358 13.66 -3.11 -32.46
N LEU A 359 14.27 -2.21 -33.25
CA LEU A 359 15.61 -1.70 -33.03
C LEU A 359 15.58 -0.17 -32.84
N GLY A 360 16.31 0.32 -31.86
CA GLY A 360 16.63 1.74 -31.71
C GLY A 360 18.15 1.92 -31.64
N ARG A 361 18.65 3.04 -32.17
CA ARG A 361 20.06 3.43 -32.03
C ARG A 361 20.18 4.88 -31.62
N SER A 362 21.21 5.21 -30.84
CA SER A 362 21.48 6.61 -30.48
C SER A 362 22.01 7.40 -31.68
N GLU A 363 23.07 6.89 -32.31
CA GLU A 363 23.70 7.43 -33.52
C GLU A 363 24.29 6.26 -34.32
N ALA A 364 24.60 6.48 -35.60
CA ALA A 364 25.25 5.47 -36.42
C ALA A 364 26.60 5.04 -35.80
N GLY A 365 26.81 3.73 -35.65
CA GLY A 365 28.04 3.16 -35.09
C GLY A 365 28.21 3.30 -33.57
N LYS A 366 27.19 3.79 -32.84
CA LYS A 366 27.20 3.88 -31.37
C LYS A 366 26.30 2.80 -30.75
N ASN A 367 25.70 3.10 -29.60
CA ASN A 367 24.86 2.15 -28.87
C ASN A 367 23.53 1.92 -29.59
N ALA A 368 23.17 0.64 -29.70
CA ALA A 368 21.89 0.17 -30.17
C ALA A 368 21.21 -0.70 -29.11
N ILE A 369 19.88 -0.72 -29.18
CA ILE A 369 18.99 -1.55 -28.39
C ILE A 369 18.16 -2.36 -29.38
N ALA A 370 17.99 -3.65 -29.11
CA ALA A 370 16.96 -4.45 -29.73
C ALA A 370 15.98 -4.97 -28.66
N LEU A 371 14.70 -4.93 -29.00
CA LEU A 371 13.62 -5.52 -28.22
C LEU A 371 12.86 -6.48 -29.13
N LEU A 372 12.93 -7.77 -28.82
CA LEU A 372 12.25 -8.81 -29.57
C LEU A 372 11.04 -9.27 -28.79
N TYR A 373 9.89 -9.39 -29.46
CA TYR A 373 8.73 -10.12 -28.96
C TYR A 373 8.81 -11.56 -29.48
N LEU A 374 8.88 -12.52 -28.58
CA LEU A 374 8.95 -13.95 -28.86
C LEU A 374 7.60 -14.62 -28.56
N ASP A 375 7.25 -15.64 -29.33
CA ASP A 375 6.01 -16.42 -29.08
C ASP A 375 6.08 -17.25 -27.79
N ALA A 376 7.29 -17.61 -27.36
CA ALA A 376 7.58 -18.43 -26.19
C ALA A 376 8.86 -17.95 -25.49
N PRO A 377 9.10 -18.33 -24.23
CA PRO A 377 10.35 -18.01 -23.54
C PRO A 377 11.58 -18.50 -24.32
N ALA A 378 12.59 -17.64 -24.46
CA ALA A 378 13.86 -18.03 -25.05
C ALA A 378 14.55 -19.10 -24.18
N PRO A 379 14.89 -20.29 -24.70
CA PRO A 379 15.58 -21.31 -23.92
C PRO A 379 16.99 -20.85 -23.50
N ASP A 380 17.43 -21.25 -22.30
CA ASP A 380 18.76 -20.90 -21.77
C ASP A 380 19.92 -21.19 -22.74
N PRO A 381 19.96 -22.33 -23.47
CA PRO A 381 21.02 -22.58 -24.45
C PRO A 381 21.10 -21.52 -25.56
N VAL A 382 19.98 -20.91 -25.94
CA VAL A 382 19.92 -19.86 -26.96
C VAL A 382 20.47 -18.55 -26.41
N LEU A 383 20.13 -18.22 -25.16
CA LEU A 383 20.65 -17.04 -24.45
C LEU A 383 22.17 -17.13 -24.27
N GLU A 384 22.67 -18.32 -23.90
CA GLU A 384 24.11 -18.57 -23.77
C GLU A 384 24.84 -18.47 -25.12
N LYS A 385 24.25 -19.00 -26.21
CA LYS A 385 24.80 -18.82 -27.56
C LYS A 385 24.93 -17.34 -27.92
N LEU A 386 23.89 -16.53 -27.66
CA LEU A 386 23.94 -15.09 -27.92
C LEU A 386 25.03 -14.40 -27.10
N ARG A 387 25.15 -14.70 -25.80
CA ARG A 387 26.21 -14.15 -24.93
C ARG A 387 27.60 -14.53 -25.42
N ALA A 388 27.78 -15.78 -25.86
CA ALA A 388 29.04 -16.32 -26.35
C ALA A 388 29.54 -15.65 -27.65
N THR A 389 28.67 -14.99 -28.42
CA THR A 389 29.09 -14.23 -29.61
C THR A 389 30.02 -13.05 -29.27
N GLY A 390 29.95 -12.53 -28.04
CA GLY A 390 30.65 -11.30 -27.64
C GLY A 390 30.12 -10.02 -28.30
N MET A 391 29.09 -10.11 -29.17
CA MET A 391 28.54 -8.96 -29.89
C MET A 391 27.53 -8.15 -29.05
N PHE A 392 27.02 -8.74 -27.97
CA PHE A 392 25.99 -8.13 -27.11
C PHE A 392 26.56 -7.78 -25.75
N GLN A 393 26.41 -6.52 -25.34
CA GLN A 393 26.77 -6.04 -24.01
C GLN A 393 25.78 -6.50 -22.95
N GLN A 394 24.51 -6.72 -23.32
CA GLN A 394 23.48 -7.24 -22.44
C GLN A 394 22.52 -8.13 -23.24
N VAL A 395 22.13 -9.25 -22.65
CA VAL A 395 21.10 -10.17 -23.17
C VAL A 395 20.21 -10.56 -22.00
N ARG A 396 19.03 -9.94 -21.91
CA ARG A 396 18.11 -10.09 -20.77
C ARG A 396 16.73 -10.57 -21.26
N PRO A 397 16.31 -11.81 -20.92
CA PRO A 397 14.93 -12.20 -21.12
C PRO A 397 14.05 -11.40 -20.15
N LEU A 398 12.87 -11.00 -20.62
CA LEU A 398 11.88 -10.23 -19.89
C LEU A 398 10.52 -10.89 -20.04
N VAL A 399 9.73 -10.86 -18.98
CA VAL A 399 8.36 -11.39 -18.94
C VAL A 399 7.40 -10.30 -18.51
N PHE A 400 6.29 -10.15 -19.22
CA PHE A 400 5.26 -9.17 -18.94
C PHE A 400 3.89 -9.82 -18.84
N ASP A 401 3.10 -9.37 -17.88
CA ASP A 401 1.69 -9.73 -17.81
C ASP A 401 0.90 -8.91 -18.85
N VAL A 402 0.46 -9.58 -19.91
CA VAL A 402 -0.25 -8.97 -21.04
C VAL A 402 -1.72 -9.39 -21.13
N ALA A 403 -2.21 -10.14 -20.14
CA ALA A 403 -3.58 -10.64 -20.08
C ALA A 403 -4.64 -9.51 -20.01
#